data_AF-A0A929ZVH1-F1
#
_entry.id   AF-A0A929ZVH1-F1
#
_cell.length_a   1.000
_cell.length_b   1.000
_cell.length_c   1.000
_cell.angle_alpha   90.00
_cell.angle_beta   90.00
_cell.angle_gamma   90.00
#
_symmetry.space_group_name_H-M   'P 1'
#
loop_
_entity.id
_entity.type
_entity.pdbx_description
1 polymer ?
#
loop_
_entity_poly.entity_id
_entity_poly.type
_entity_poly.pdbx_seq_one_letter_code
_entity_poly.pdbx_strand_id
1 'polypeptide(L)' 'MKNSILAFALLCSSMAFAQIEGKWRTIDDETKKPKSIVEIFK' A
#
# COMPACT_ATOMS: atom_id res chain seq x y z
N MET A 1 -27.84 -5.32 14.12
CA MET A 1 -26.44 -5.57 14.53
C MET A 1 -25.69 -6.51 13.56
N LYS A 2 -26.16 -7.74 13.30
CA LYS A 2 -25.52 -8.67 12.36
C LYS A 2 -25.28 -8.11 10.95
N ASN A 3 -26.25 -7.39 10.38
CA ASN A 3 -26.12 -6.80 9.04
C ASN A 3 -25.10 -5.64 9.00
N SER A 4 -24.94 -4.91 10.10
CA SER A 4 -23.98 -3.80 10.20
C SER A 4 -22.54 -4.32 10.27
N ILE A 5 -22.31 -5.43 10.96
CA ILE A 5 -21.00 -6.10 11.02
C ILE A 5 -20.61 -6.62 9.63
N LEU A 6 -21.56 -7.26 8.92
CA LEU A 6 -21.32 -7.74 7.56
C LEU A 6 -21.00 -6.60 6.59
N ALA A 7 -21.75 -5.49 6.67
CA ALA A 7 -21.48 -4.31 5.86
C ALA A 7 -20.08 -3.72 6.14
N PHE A 8 -19.68 -3.64 7.41
CA PHE A 8 -18.36 -3.15 7.78
C PHE A 8 -17.23 -4.07 7.28
N ALA A 9 -17.40 -5.39 7.41
CA ALA A 9 -16.44 -6.38 6.91
C ALA A 9 -16.25 -6.29 5.38
N LEU A 10 -17.33 -6.08 4.64
CA LEU A 10 -17.29 -5.88 3.18
C LEU A 10 -16.61 -4.57 2.77
N LEU A 11 -16.72 -3.52 3.58
CA LEU A 11 -16.02 -2.26 3.34
C LEU A 11 -14.52 -2.35 3.62
N CYS A 12 -14.11 -3.14 4.62
CA CYS A 12 -12.69 -3.32 4.95
C CYS A 12 -11.95 -4.22 3.96
N SER A 13 -12.61 -5.18 3.30
CA SER A 13 -11.96 -6.12 2.40
C SER A 13 -11.40 -5.47 1.12
N SER A 14 -12.01 -4.38 0.64
CA SER A 14 -11.52 -3.62 -0.52
C SER A 14 -10.20 -2.89 -0.24
N MET A 15 -9.90 -2.61 1.04
CA MET A 15 -8.65 -1.98 1.47
C MET A 15 -7.51 -2.99 1.70
N ALA A 16 -7.78 -4.29 1.60
CA ALA A 16 -6.78 -5.34 1.86
C ALA A 16 -5.74 -5.48 0.72
N PHE A 17 -5.95 -4.81 -0.41
CA PHE A 17 -5.00 -4.81 -1.52
C PHE A 17 -3.99 -3.67 -1.35
N ALA A 18 -2.77 -4.01 -0.93
CA ALA A 18 -1.66 -3.09 -0.99
C ALA A 18 -1.12 -3.03 -2.42
N GLN A 19 -1.14 -1.85 -3.05
CA GLN A 19 -0.54 -1.65 -4.37
C GLN A 19 0.98 -1.63 -4.24
N ILE A 20 1.63 -2.70 -4.69
CA ILE A 20 3.10 -2.83 -4.72
C ILE A 20 3.67 -2.34 -6.07
N GLU A 21 2.85 -2.33 -7.11
CA GLU A 21 3.22 -1.85 -8.45
C GLU A 21 3.26 -0.31 -8.51
N GLY A 22 4.27 0.24 -9.16
CA GLY A 22 4.44 1.69 -9.35
C GLY A 22 5.86 2.19 -9.17
N LYS A 23 6.02 3.51 -9.13
CA LYS A 23 7.31 4.18 -8.94
C LYS A 23 7.59 4.38 -7.47
N TRP A 24 8.57 3.65 -6.95
CA TRP A 24 9.06 3.73 -5.60
C TRP A 24 10.31 4.58 -5.54
N ARG A 25 10.45 5.37 -4.48
CA ARG A 25 11.67 6.12 -4.20
C ARG A 25 12.44 5.37 -3.12
N THR A 26 13.68 5.01 -3.41
CA THR A 26 14.59 4.49 -2.39
C THR A 26 15.11 5.64 -1.55
N ILE A 27 15.12 5.43 -0.23
CA ILE A 27 15.73 6.33 0.73
C ILE A 27 17.03 5.68 1.16
N ASP A 28 18.09 6.46 1.17
CA ASP A 28 19.40 6.02 1.66
C ASP A 28 19.37 5.96 3.19
N ASP A 29 19.68 4.82 3.79
CA ASP A 29 19.50 4.62 5.23
C ASP A 29 20.47 5.44 6.10
N GLU A 30 21.66 5.75 5.59
CA GLU A 30 22.68 6.53 6.31
C GLU A 30 22.35 8.02 6.26
N THR A 31 21.94 8.52 5.10
CA THR A 31 21.72 9.95 4.88
C THR A 31 20.25 10.37 4.96
N LYS A 32 19.31 9.42 4.96
CA LYS A 32 17.85 9.59 4.85
C LYS A 32 17.42 10.39 3.63
N LYS A 33 18.25 10.45 2.59
CA LYS A 33 18.00 11.22 1.36
C LYS A 33 17.39 10.33 0.27
N PRO A 34 16.58 10.90 -0.65
CA PRO A 34 16.18 10.23 -1.89
C PRO A 34 17.40 9.78 -2.69
N LYS A 35 17.46 8.50 -3.06
CA LYS A 35 18.58 7.96 -3.86
C LYS A 35 18.19 7.67 -5.29
N SER A 36 17.12 6.90 -5.52
CA SER A 36 16.72 6.48 -6.86
C SER A 36 15.22 6.23 -6.97
N ILE A 37 14.69 6.37 -8.17
CA ILE A 37 13.31 6.00 -8.49
C ILE A 37 13.36 4.62 -9.14
N VAL A 38 12.73 3.63 -8.52
CA VAL A 38 12.61 2.25 -8.99
C VAL A 38 11.17 2.03 -9.42
N GLU A 39 10.95 1.48 -10.60
CA GLU A 39 9.61 1.17 -11.10
C GLU A 39 9.36 -0.33 -10.97
N ILE A 40 8.29 -0.71 -10.25
CA ILE A 40 7.88 -2.10 -10.03
C ILE A 40 6.69 -2.39 -10.95
N PHE A 41 6.84 -3.41 -11.79
CA PHE A 41 5.81 -3.94 -12.69
C PHE A 41 5.45 -5.38 -12.30
N LYS A 42 4.33 -5.88 -12.81
CA LYS A 42 3.81 -7.23 -12.54
C LYS A 42 4.51 -8.34 -13.31
#